data_AF-A0A6N8Z1W9-F1
#
_entry.id   AF-A0A6N8Z1W9-F1
#
_cell.length_a   1.000
_cell.length_b   1.000
_cell.length_c   1.000
_cell.angle_alpha   90.00
_cell.angle_beta   90.00
_cell.angle_gamma   90.00
#
_symmetry.space_group_name_H-M   'P 1'
#
loop_
_entity.id
_entity.type
_entity.pdbx_description
1 polymer ?
#
loop_
_entity_poly.entity_id
_entity_poly.type
_entity_poly.pdbx_seq_one_letter_code
_entity_poly.pdbx_strand_id
1 'polypeptide(L)'
;MAEASDSAGSPTIYCYNCGAVMEATARFCQECGAANPRLMSGQAFAGSAGKPVRTDHIKRRNMWVQVLLAIITLGIYTIYWFHVTLGELYRANDTEDRRRWLWTVLYIIPIVQLFAYWHQGHQYESFVDGKYPGIAIFILWIVFAPAVWFLLQRDLNATAEGNQR
;
A
#
# COMPACT_ATOMS: atom_id res chain seq x y z
N MET A 1 40.96 -21.44 8.11
CA MET A 1 40.45 -20.85 9.38
C MET A 1 38.94 -20.91 9.31
N ALA A 2 38.32 -21.35 10.40
CA ALA A 2 36.97 -21.90 10.48
C ALA A 2 35.83 -20.84 10.44
N GLU A 3 34.69 -21.32 9.95
CA GLU A 3 33.27 -21.02 10.26
C GLU A 3 32.88 -19.73 11.00
N ALA A 4 31.92 -19.00 10.40
CA ALA A 4 30.84 -18.31 11.12
C ALA A 4 29.64 -18.14 10.16
N SER A 5 28.81 -19.18 10.07
CA SER A 5 27.45 -19.07 9.53
C SER A 5 26.59 -18.34 10.57
N ASP A 6 26.29 -17.06 10.34
CA ASP A 6 25.27 -16.32 11.07
C ASP A 6 23.89 -16.93 10.76
N SER A 7 23.51 -17.94 11.55
CA SER A 7 22.13 -18.40 11.64
C SER A 7 21.33 -17.30 12.35
N ALA A 8 20.56 -16.53 11.59
CA ALA A 8 19.50 -15.70 12.14
C ALA A 8 18.59 -16.61 12.97
N GLY A 9 18.73 -16.54 14.31
CA GLY A 9 17.99 -17.40 15.23
C GLY A 9 16.49 -17.25 14.99
N SER A 10 15.83 -18.36 14.67
CA SER A 10 14.37 -18.41 14.59
C SER A 10 13.78 -17.94 15.93
N PRO A 11 12.76 -17.07 15.95
CA PRO A 11 12.15 -16.63 17.20
C PRO A 11 11.66 -17.84 17.98
N THR A 12 11.97 -17.89 19.28
CA THR A 12 11.55 -18.97 20.19
C THR A 12 10.41 -18.50 21.10
N ILE A 13 9.56 -19.45 21.51
CA ILE A 13 8.41 -19.22 22.40
C ILE A 13 8.35 -20.32 23.45
N TYR A 14 7.64 -20.08 24.56
CA TYR A 14 7.39 -21.09 25.59
C TYR A 14 6.05 -21.77 25.36
N CYS A 15 6.01 -23.10 25.50
CA CYS A 15 4.77 -23.87 25.44
C CYS A 15 3.86 -23.53 26.64
N TYR A 16 2.58 -23.22 26.38
CA TYR A 16 1.61 -22.89 27.44
C TYR A 16 1.25 -24.08 28.34
N ASN A 17 1.46 -25.31 27.87
CA ASN A 17 1.07 -26.53 28.57
C ASN A 17 2.20 -27.08 29.46
N CYS A 18 3.44 -27.13 28.95
CA CYS A 18 4.58 -27.71 29.68
C CYS A 18 5.75 -26.76 29.96
N GLY A 19 5.73 -25.53 29.43
CA GLY A 19 6.80 -24.55 29.64
C GLY A 19 8.08 -24.79 28.83
N ALA A 20 8.15 -25.84 28.00
CA ALA A 20 9.30 -26.10 27.15
C ALA A 20 9.51 -24.97 26.11
N VAL A 21 10.77 -24.69 25.80
CA VAL A 21 11.14 -23.76 24.71
C VAL A 21 10.92 -24.46 23.37
N MET A 22 10.22 -23.80 22.46
CA MET A 22 9.93 -24.30 21.13
C MET A 22 10.13 -23.21 20.08
N GLU A 23 10.46 -23.61 18.86
CA GLU A 23 10.48 -22.68 17.72
C GLU A 23 9.09 -22.13 17.48
N ALA A 24 9.01 -20.83 17.18
CA ALA A 24 7.71 -20.21 17.05
C ALA A 24 6.92 -20.75 15.84
N THR A 25 7.60 -21.19 14.78
CA THR A 25 6.99 -21.84 13.60
C THR A 25 6.59 -23.30 13.81
N ALA A 26 6.93 -23.93 14.95
CA ALA A 26 6.56 -25.32 15.22
C ALA A 26 5.05 -25.45 15.45
N ARG A 27 4.39 -26.39 14.73
CA ARG A 27 2.94 -26.66 14.84
C ARG A 27 2.54 -27.28 16.18
N PHE A 28 3.43 -28.06 16.78
CA PHE A 28 3.21 -28.76 18.05
C PHE A 28 4.49 -28.67 18.90
N CYS A 29 4.33 -28.68 20.22
CA CYS A 29 5.43 -28.81 21.16
C CYS A 29 6.01 -30.23 21.09
N GLN A 30 7.34 -30.37 20.92
CA GLN A 30 7.98 -31.69 20.84
C GLN A 30 8.06 -32.42 22.20
N GLU A 31 7.94 -31.69 23.31
CA GLU A 31 8.01 -32.27 24.66
C GLU A 31 6.65 -32.80 25.17
N CYS A 32 5.55 -32.10 24.88
CA CYS A 32 4.23 -32.47 25.41
C CYS A 32 3.12 -32.65 24.36
N GLY A 33 3.40 -32.43 23.09
CA GLY A 33 2.43 -32.58 22.00
C GLY A 33 1.36 -31.49 21.91
N ALA A 34 1.34 -30.50 22.82
CA ALA A 34 0.38 -29.40 22.76
C ALA A 34 0.52 -28.60 21.46
N ALA A 35 -0.61 -28.28 20.83
CA ALA A 35 -0.62 -27.49 19.60
C ALA A 35 -0.20 -26.04 19.86
N ASN A 36 0.53 -25.45 18.92
CA ASN A 36 0.94 -24.05 19.03
C ASN A 36 -0.27 -23.13 18.79
N PRO A 37 -0.74 -22.40 19.82
CA PRO A 37 -1.97 -21.62 19.71
C PRO A 37 -1.83 -20.47 18.72
N ARG A 38 -0.61 -19.94 18.51
CA ARG A 38 -0.37 -18.84 17.55
C ARG A 38 -0.64 -19.26 16.11
N LEU A 39 -0.25 -20.48 15.74
CA LEU A 39 -0.48 -21.02 14.40
C LEU A 39 -1.94 -21.45 14.19
N MET A 40 -2.60 -21.96 15.24
CA MET A 40 -4.00 -22.38 15.16
C MET A 40 -4.99 -21.21 15.19
N SER A 41 -4.66 -20.10 15.85
CA SER A 41 -5.51 -18.91 15.89
C SER A 41 -5.40 -18.01 14.66
N GLY A 42 -4.72 -18.45 13.60
CA GLY A 42 -4.47 -17.65 12.39
C GLY A 42 -3.62 -16.40 12.64
N GLN A 43 -2.99 -16.29 13.82
CA GLN A 43 -2.03 -15.23 14.13
C GLN A 43 -0.68 -15.67 13.58
N ALA A 44 -0.54 -15.55 12.26
CA ALA A 44 0.75 -15.67 11.60
C ALA A 44 1.75 -14.78 12.34
N PHE A 45 3.01 -15.24 12.41
CA PHE A 45 4.14 -14.39 12.80
C PHE A 45 3.97 -13.03 12.15
N ALA A 46 4.21 -11.97 12.93
CA ALA A 46 4.26 -10.60 12.44
C ALA A 46 5.45 -10.41 11.47
N GLY A 47 5.60 -11.28 10.48
CA GLY A 47 6.19 -10.96 9.19
C GLY A 47 5.13 -10.21 8.40
N SER A 48 5.13 -8.89 8.57
CA SER A 48 4.42 -7.88 7.78
C SER A 48 3.06 -8.29 7.20
N ALA A 49 2.05 -8.48 8.06
CA ALA A 49 0.70 -8.17 7.60
C ALA A 49 0.69 -6.65 7.34
N GLY A 50 0.61 -6.24 6.07
CA GLY A 50 0.51 -4.84 5.67
C GLY A 50 -0.59 -4.11 6.44
N LYS A 51 -0.46 -2.78 6.57
CA LYS A 51 -1.45 -1.94 7.25
C LYS A 51 -2.82 -2.18 6.61
N PRO A 52 -3.91 -2.43 7.38
CA PRO A 52 -5.22 -2.64 6.78
C PRO A 52 -5.67 -1.38 6.03
N VAL A 53 -5.80 -1.50 4.71
CA VAL A 53 -6.24 -0.43 3.80
C VAL A 53 -7.78 -0.35 3.83
N ARG A 54 -8.33 0.84 4.07
CA ARG A 54 -9.79 1.07 3.97
C ARG A 54 -10.21 1.26 2.51
N THR A 55 -11.24 0.55 2.08
CA THR A 55 -11.65 0.52 0.66
C THR A 55 -13.11 0.90 0.43
N ASP A 56 -13.89 1.12 1.50
CA ASP A 56 -15.32 1.43 1.47
C ASP A 56 -15.66 2.73 0.71
N HIS A 57 -14.73 3.68 0.68
CA HIS A 57 -14.89 4.96 -0.01
C HIS A 57 -14.41 4.97 -1.47
N ILE A 58 -13.76 3.89 -1.95
CA ILE A 58 -13.15 3.85 -3.29
C ILE A 58 -14.22 3.50 -4.31
N LYS A 59 -14.42 4.39 -5.29
CA LYS A 59 -15.43 4.21 -6.34
C LYS A 59 -14.79 3.78 -7.65
N ARG A 60 -15.37 2.75 -8.28
CA ARG A 60 -15.02 2.36 -9.65
C ARG A 60 -15.33 3.50 -10.61
N ARG A 61 -14.36 3.86 -11.45
CA ARG A 61 -14.53 4.88 -12.51
C ARG A 61 -14.12 4.32 -13.86
N ASN A 62 -14.97 4.54 -14.87
CA ASN A 62 -14.68 4.13 -16.24
C ASN A 62 -13.54 4.97 -16.84
N MET A 63 -12.47 4.30 -17.24
CA MET A 63 -11.23 4.91 -17.74
C MET A 63 -11.43 5.76 -19.00
N TRP A 64 -12.27 5.29 -19.93
CA TRP A 64 -12.54 6.00 -21.19
C TRP A 64 -13.30 7.31 -20.96
N VAL A 65 -14.24 7.31 -20.03
CA VAL A 65 -15.00 8.52 -19.65
C VAL A 65 -14.05 9.55 -19.04
N GLN A 66 -13.05 9.13 -18.27
CA GLN A 66 -12.07 10.06 -17.71
C GLN A 66 -11.22 10.75 -18.77
N VAL A 67 -10.73 9.98 -19.76
CA VAL A 67 -9.95 10.53 -20.88
C VAL A 67 -10.81 11.50 -21.69
N LEU A 68 -12.06 11.12 -21.99
CA LEU A 68 -13.00 11.99 -22.69
C LEU A 68 -13.24 13.30 -21.92
N LEU A 69 -13.47 13.22 -20.60
CA LEU A 69 -13.63 14.41 -19.74
C LEU A 69 -12.35 15.26 -19.70
N ALA A 70 -11.17 14.64 -19.70
CA ALA A 70 -9.89 15.35 -19.76
C ALA A 70 -9.78 16.23 -21.01
N ILE A 71 -10.16 15.67 -22.16
CA ILE A 71 -10.11 16.36 -23.45
C ILE A 71 -11.16 17.47 -23.51
N ILE A 72 -12.42 17.16 -23.15
CA ILE A 72 -13.53 18.12 -23.19
C ILE A 72 -13.28 19.30 -22.24
N THR A 73 -12.68 19.05 -21.08
CA THR A 73 -12.40 20.09 -20.09
C THR A 73 -11.03 20.76 -20.24
N LEU A 74 -10.32 20.51 -21.34
CA LEU A 74 -8.99 21.07 -21.62
C LEU A 74 -7.99 20.87 -20.47
N GLY A 75 -8.04 19.69 -19.84
CA GLY A 75 -7.14 19.32 -18.74
C GLY A 75 -7.62 19.72 -17.34
N ILE A 76 -8.68 20.54 -17.18
CA ILE A 76 -9.20 20.91 -15.84
C ILE A 76 -9.64 19.67 -15.06
N TYR A 77 -10.22 18.67 -15.74
CA TYR A 77 -10.59 17.40 -15.11
C TYR A 77 -9.39 16.67 -14.49
N THR A 78 -8.16 16.85 -14.99
CA THR A 78 -6.96 16.21 -14.40
C THR A 78 -6.69 16.73 -12.97
N ILE A 79 -7.01 17.99 -12.70
CA ILE A 79 -6.89 18.60 -11.37
C ILE A 79 -7.94 18.01 -10.43
N TYR A 80 -9.19 17.89 -10.89
CA TYR A 80 -10.26 17.21 -10.15
C TYR A 80 -9.88 15.76 -9.84
N TRP A 81 -9.41 15.03 -10.84
CA TRP A 81 -8.98 13.64 -10.70
C TRP A 81 -7.85 13.51 -9.68
N PHE A 82 -6.84 14.37 -9.76
CA PHE A 82 -5.72 14.38 -8.81
C PHE A 82 -6.22 14.64 -7.38
N HIS A 83 -7.09 15.62 -7.19
CA HIS A 83 -7.66 15.93 -5.87
C HIS A 83 -8.44 14.75 -5.26
N VAL A 84 -9.30 14.12 -6.07
CA VAL A 84 -10.15 13.00 -5.63
C VAL A 84 -9.31 11.76 -5.34
N THR A 85 -8.42 11.37 -6.26
CA THR A 85 -7.58 10.18 -6.10
C THR A 85 -6.63 10.29 -4.92
N LEU A 86 -5.99 11.45 -4.74
CA LEU A 86 -5.17 11.69 -3.56
C LEU A 86 -6.00 11.55 -2.28
N GLY A 87 -7.25 12.01 -2.28
CA GLY A 87 -8.17 11.83 -1.16
C GLY A 87 -8.65 10.40 -0.93
N GLU A 88 -8.70 9.57 -1.95
CA GLU A 88 -8.95 8.14 -1.79
C GLU A 88 -7.74 7.44 -1.18
N LEU A 89 -6.53 7.78 -1.62
CA LEU A 89 -5.28 7.27 -1.04
C LEU A 89 -5.14 7.66 0.44
N TYR A 90 -5.37 8.92 0.80
CA TYR A 90 -5.27 9.35 2.20
C TYR A 90 -6.22 8.58 3.13
N ARG A 91 -7.49 8.42 2.72
CA ARG A 91 -8.50 7.68 3.49
C ARG A 91 -8.19 6.20 3.57
N ALA A 92 -7.67 5.63 2.48
CA ALA A 92 -7.26 4.24 2.39
C ALA A 92 -6.06 3.94 3.29
N ASN A 93 -5.10 4.86 3.32
CA ASN A 93 -3.90 4.79 4.16
C ASN A 93 -4.12 5.26 5.61
N ASP A 94 -5.33 5.68 5.99
CA ASP A 94 -5.62 6.28 7.30
C ASP A 94 -4.60 7.38 7.68
N THR A 95 -4.40 8.33 6.75
CA THR A 95 -3.47 9.46 6.90
C THR A 95 -4.26 10.77 6.88
N GLU A 96 -3.74 11.83 7.53
CA GLU A 96 -4.51 13.06 7.75
C GLU A 96 -4.86 13.78 6.43
N ASP A 97 -6.16 13.88 6.16
CA ASP A 97 -6.73 14.51 4.96
C ASP A 97 -6.55 16.04 4.90
N ARG A 98 -6.19 16.69 6.02
CA ARG A 98 -6.23 18.16 6.18
C ARG A 98 -5.37 18.92 5.16
N ARG A 99 -4.28 18.31 4.68
CA ARG A 99 -3.33 18.92 3.73
C ARG A 99 -3.64 18.63 2.26
N ARG A 100 -4.73 17.91 1.95
CA ARG A 100 -5.07 17.50 0.57
C ARG A 100 -5.18 18.69 -0.40
N TRP A 101 -5.88 19.75 0.01
CA TRP A 101 -6.10 20.92 -0.84
C TRP A 101 -4.79 21.65 -1.17
N LEU A 102 -3.83 21.68 -0.24
CA LEU A 102 -2.50 22.25 -0.45
C LEU A 102 -1.78 21.53 -1.59
N TRP A 103 -1.79 20.19 -1.57
CA TRP A 103 -1.17 19.39 -2.64
C TRP A 103 -1.85 19.58 -4.00
N THR A 104 -3.16 19.80 -4.04
CA THR A 104 -3.88 20.14 -5.28
C THR A 104 -3.48 21.51 -5.81
N VAL A 105 -3.29 22.51 -4.95
CA VAL A 105 -2.80 23.83 -5.37
C VAL A 105 -1.36 23.73 -5.90
N LEU A 106 -0.50 22.97 -5.23
CA LEU A 106 0.88 22.73 -5.68
C LEU A 106 0.94 22.03 -7.05
N TYR A 107 0.00 21.11 -7.33
CA TYR A 107 -0.10 20.43 -8.62
C TYR A 107 -0.30 21.39 -9.82
N ILE A 108 -0.91 22.56 -9.59
CA ILE A 108 -1.21 23.52 -10.68
C ILE A 108 0.03 24.31 -11.12
N ILE A 109 0.99 24.53 -10.22
CA ILE A 109 2.14 25.40 -10.48
C ILE A 109 3.30 24.52 -11.00
N PRO A 110 3.78 24.70 -12.25
CA PRO A 110 4.61 23.70 -12.93
C PRO A 110 5.88 23.24 -12.22
N ILE A 111 6.57 24.15 -11.51
CA ILE A 111 7.82 23.83 -10.83
C ILE A 111 7.55 23.09 -9.51
N VAL A 112 6.57 23.58 -8.73
CA VAL A 112 6.23 22.96 -7.44
C VAL A 112 5.31 21.74 -7.58
N GLN A 113 4.77 21.49 -8.79
CA GLN A 113 4.00 20.30 -9.11
C GLN A 113 4.79 19.01 -8.82
N LEU A 114 6.12 19.08 -8.92
CA LEU A 114 7.00 17.94 -8.66
C LEU A 114 6.85 17.42 -7.23
N PHE A 115 6.65 18.31 -6.25
CA PHE A 115 6.39 17.90 -4.87
C PHE A 115 5.04 17.18 -4.74
N ALA A 116 4.02 17.61 -5.49
CA ALA A 116 2.71 16.95 -5.51
C ALA A 116 2.81 15.54 -6.13
N TYR A 117 3.60 15.36 -7.19
CA TYR A 117 3.86 14.05 -7.80
C TYR A 117 4.62 13.12 -6.86
N TRP A 118 5.67 13.63 -6.21
CA TRP A 118 6.45 12.88 -5.25
C TRP A 118 5.58 12.42 -4.07
N HIS A 119 4.76 13.33 -3.53
CA HIS A 119 3.87 13.04 -2.41
C HIS A 119 2.80 12.01 -2.77
N GLN A 120 2.13 12.16 -3.91
CA GLN A 120 1.16 11.17 -4.38
C GLN A 120 1.81 9.80 -4.61
N GLY A 121 3.05 9.76 -5.14
CA GLY A 121 3.80 8.52 -5.33
C GLY A 121 4.01 7.72 -4.04
N HIS A 122 4.36 8.39 -2.94
CA HIS A 122 4.54 7.73 -1.63
C HIS A 122 3.22 7.26 -1.04
N GLN A 123 2.15 8.04 -1.20
CA GLN A 123 0.81 7.62 -0.77
C GLN A 123 0.28 6.44 -1.58
N TYR A 124 0.66 6.35 -2.86
CA TYR A 124 0.29 5.23 -3.69
C TYR A 124 1.10 3.98 -3.35
N GLU A 125 2.41 4.10 -3.10
CA GLU A 125 3.26 3.02 -2.61
C GLU A 125 2.68 2.34 -1.37
N SER A 126 2.25 3.12 -0.37
CA SER A 126 1.64 2.57 0.84
C SER A 126 0.26 1.95 0.60
N PHE A 127 -0.44 2.35 -0.46
CA PHE A 127 -1.73 1.78 -0.83
C PHE A 127 -1.58 0.42 -1.52
N VAL A 128 -0.51 0.22 -2.30
CA VAL A 128 -0.23 -1.05 -3.00
C VAL A 128 0.75 -1.95 -2.23
N ASP A 129 0.88 -1.76 -0.92
CA ASP A 129 1.78 -2.51 -0.03
C ASP A 129 3.22 -2.64 -0.58
N GLY A 130 3.76 -1.55 -1.13
CA GLY A 130 5.14 -1.50 -1.63
C GLY A 130 5.38 -2.19 -2.97
N LYS A 131 4.33 -2.66 -3.67
CA LYS A 131 4.43 -3.26 -5.02
C LYS A 131 5.19 -2.37 -6.01
N TYR A 132 5.04 -1.06 -5.88
CA TYR A 132 5.78 -0.06 -6.64
C TYR A 132 6.42 0.94 -5.68
N PRO A 133 7.75 1.16 -5.72
CA PRO A 133 8.37 2.15 -4.85
C PRO A 133 7.95 3.56 -5.26
N GLY A 134 7.70 4.45 -4.29
CA GLY A 134 7.14 5.78 -4.53
C GLY A 134 8.02 6.64 -5.44
N ILE A 135 9.34 6.46 -5.37
CA ILE A 135 10.29 7.11 -6.27
C ILE A 135 10.13 6.68 -7.73
N ALA A 136 9.81 5.40 -8.00
CA ALA A 136 9.57 4.94 -9.37
C ALA A 136 8.29 5.58 -9.94
N ILE A 137 7.24 5.72 -9.12
CA ILE A 137 6.01 6.41 -9.50
C ILE A 137 6.27 7.89 -9.77
N PHE A 138 7.10 8.55 -8.95
CA PHE A 138 7.51 9.93 -9.18
C PHE A 138 8.27 10.12 -10.50
N ILE A 139 9.25 9.25 -10.79
CA ILE A 139 9.98 9.30 -12.07
C ILE A 139 9.03 9.04 -13.24
N LEU A 140 8.08 8.09 -13.08
CA LEU A 140 7.08 7.80 -14.10
C LEU A 140 6.17 9.00 -14.38
N TRP A 141 5.84 9.82 -13.38
CA TRP A 141 5.13 11.09 -13.59
C TRP A 141 5.90 12.06 -14.50
N ILE A 142 7.22 12.16 -14.35
CA ILE A 142 8.08 13.06 -15.14
C ILE A 142 8.22 12.57 -16.58
N VAL A 143 8.46 11.27 -16.75
CA VAL A 143 8.72 10.67 -18.07
C VAL A 143 7.43 10.47 -18.85
N PHE A 144 6.37 9.99 -18.19
CA PHE A 144 5.11 9.64 -18.85
C PHE A 144 3.91 9.67 -17.88
N ALA A 145 3.48 10.89 -17.53
CA ALA A 145 2.33 11.17 -16.66
C ALA A 145 1.07 10.32 -16.94
N PRO A 146 0.65 10.08 -18.20
CA PRO A 146 -0.51 9.23 -18.47
C PRO A 146 -0.38 7.83 -17.84
N ALA A 147 0.80 7.21 -17.86
CA ALA A 147 0.97 5.88 -17.29
C ALA A 147 0.63 5.83 -15.80
N VAL A 148 1.00 6.84 -15.01
CA VAL A 148 0.63 6.88 -13.58
C VAL A 148 -0.87 7.00 -13.41
N TRP A 149 -1.53 7.82 -14.23
CA TRP A 149 -2.99 7.92 -14.21
C TRP A 149 -3.67 6.58 -14.49
N PHE A 150 -3.28 5.89 -15.56
CA PHE A 150 -3.83 4.58 -15.91
C PHE A 150 -3.54 3.53 -14.83
N LEU A 151 -2.30 3.53 -14.29
CA LEU A 151 -1.82 2.62 -13.25
C LEU A 151 -2.57 2.79 -11.92
N LEU A 152 -2.73 4.03 -11.46
CA LEU A 152 -3.45 4.32 -10.23
C LEU A 152 -4.93 3.98 -10.38
N GLN A 153 -5.53 4.34 -11.51
CA GLN A 153 -6.95 4.15 -11.73
C GLN A 153 -7.32 2.67 -11.89
N ARG A 154 -6.48 1.85 -12.53
CA ARG A 154 -6.73 0.40 -12.61
C ARG A 154 -6.65 -0.26 -11.23
N ASP A 155 -5.72 0.14 -10.37
CA ASP A 155 -5.55 -0.47 -9.05
C ASP A 155 -6.67 -0.03 -8.09
N LEU A 156 -7.07 1.25 -8.14
CA LEU A 156 -8.26 1.74 -7.42
C LEU A 156 -9.54 1.04 -7.89
N ASN A 157 -9.69 0.82 -9.20
CA ASN A 157 -10.85 0.11 -9.75
C ASN A 157 -10.86 -1.36 -9.34
N ALA A 158 -9.72 -2.05 -9.40
CA ALA A 158 -9.61 -3.43 -8.96
C ALA A 158 -9.95 -3.57 -7.47
N THR A 159 -9.52 -2.61 -6.66
CA THR A 159 -9.85 -2.55 -5.23
C THR A 159 -11.35 -2.33 -5.00
N ALA A 160 -11.99 -1.44 -5.77
CA ALA A 160 -13.44 -1.21 -5.69
C ALA A 160 -14.27 -2.43 -6.12
N GLU A 161 -13.73 -3.30 -6.97
CA GLU A 161 -14.34 -4.57 -7.39
C GLU A 161 -14.07 -5.73 -6.41
N GLY A 162 -13.30 -5.50 -5.34
CA GLY A 162 -12.91 -6.53 -4.37
C GLY A 162 -11.84 -7.48 -4.90
N ASN A 163 -11.18 -7.14 -6.01
CA ASN A 163 -10.22 -8.00 -6.71
C ASN A 163 -8.77 -7.88 -6.18
N GLN A 164 -8.51 -7.26 -5.02
CA GLN A 164 -7.14 -7.14 -4.47
C GLN A 164 -7.00 -7.60 -3.02
N ARG A 165 -6.15 -8.63 -2.82
CA ARG A 165 -4.79 -8.50 -2.28
C ARG A 165 -3.82 -9.15 -3.26
#